data_AF-A0A329KWK5-F1
#
_entry.id   AF-A0A329KWK5-F1
#
_cell.length_a   1.000
_cell.length_b   1.000
_cell.length_c   1.000
_cell.angle_alpha   90.00
_cell.angle_beta   90.00
_cell.angle_gamma   90.00
#
_symmetry.space_group_name_H-M   'P 1'
#
loop_
_entity.id
_entity.type
_entity.pdbx_description
1 polymer ?
#
loop_
_entity_poly.entity_id
_entity_poly.type
_entity_poly.pdbx_seq_one_letter_code
_entity_poly.pdbx_strand_id
1 'polypeptide(L)'
;AKMRYTKKEARELRTAVLRMLLWLGDKLDAAKLALIMSVADLYYKPVSQEDEDIIRQLHAEGLQGGRKIMELMPAWKRWGYEEGLEKGLEQGMEQGIEKGMEKGLEKGMEKGMEKGLEQGIRTVARNLIAMGIDDAAIIKATGLSPDKIRSLRKLLEDDASGRPN
;
A
#
# COMPACT_ATOMS: atom_id res chain seq x y z
N ALA A 1 -10.92 -22.76 38.97
CA ALA A 1 -9.54 -22.87 38.49
C ALA A 1 -9.54 -22.82 36.96
N LYS A 2 -8.96 -21.80 36.34
CA LYS A 2 -8.75 -21.81 34.87
C LYS A 2 -7.64 -22.82 34.61
N MET A 3 -7.97 -24.00 34.06
CA MET A 3 -6.95 -24.94 33.57
C MET A 3 -6.04 -24.17 32.59
N ARG A 4 -4.75 -24.06 32.92
CA ARG A 4 -3.75 -23.45 32.02
C ARG A 4 -3.33 -24.51 31.01
N TYR A 5 -4.05 -24.58 29.89
CA TYR A 5 -3.61 -25.37 28.74
C TYR A 5 -2.31 -24.79 28.16
N THR A 6 -1.40 -25.68 27.76
CA THR A 6 -0.22 -25.32 26.98
C THR A 6 -0.60 -25.07 25.52
N LYS A 7 0.26 -24.35 24.77
CA LYS A 7 0.06 -24.13 23.32
C LYS A 7 -0.03 -25.47 22.55
N LYS A 8 0.72 -26.48 22.99
CA LYS A 8 0.72 -27.81 22.39
C LYS A 8 -0.63 -28.51 22.62
N GLU A 9 -1.13 -28.55 23.85
CA GLU A 9 -2.43 -29.16 24.17
C GLU A 9 -3.59 -28.45 23.44
N ALA A 10 -3.52 -27.13 23.30
CA ALA A 10 -4.50 -26.37 22.53
C ALA A 10 -4.50 -26.78 21.04
N ARG A 11 -3.32 -26.95 20.43
CA ARG A 11 -3.18 -27.42 19.05
C ARG A 11 -3.66 -28.86 18.86
N GLU A 12 -3.38 -29.74 19.82
CA GLU A 12 -3.85 -31.13 19.81
C GLU A 12 -5.38 -31.21 19.89
N LEU A 13 -5.99 -30.45 20.80
CA LEU A 13 -7.46 -30.35 20.92
C LEU A 13 -8.07 -29.84 19.62
N ARG A 14 -7.50 -28.78 19.04
CA ARG A 14 -7.94 -28.20 17.77
C ARG A 14 -7.86 -29.21 16.63
N THR A 15 -6.75 -29.95 16.55
CA THR A 15 -6.56 -31.03 15.57
C THR A 15 -7.60 -32.14 15.73
N ALA A 16 -7.90 -32.53 16.98
CA ALA A 16 -8.91 -33.55 17.26
C ALA A 16 -10.32 -33.10 16.82
N VAL A 17 -10.68 -31.84 17.09
CA VAL A 17 -11.95 -31.25 16.63
C VAL A 17 -12.02 -31.25 15.10
N LEU A 18 -11.01 -30.71 14.42
CA LEU A 18 -10.98 -30.63 12.95
C LEU A 18 -11.03 -32.01 12.29
N ARG A 19 -10.28 -32.99 12.83
CA ARG A 19 -10.31 -34.37 12.37
C ARG A 19 -11.69 -34.99 12.54
N MET A 20 -12.34 -34.78 13.70
CA MET A 20 -13.69 -35.26 13.95
C MET A 20 -14.70 -34.66 12.97
N LEU A 21 -14.64 -33.35 12.73
CA LEU A 21 -15.55 -32.68 11.80
C LEU A 21 -15.36 -33.19 10.36
N LEU A 22 -14.11 -33.34 9.90
CA LEU A 22 -13.78 -33.91 8.58
C LEU A 22 -14.30 -35.33 8.42
N TRP A 23 -14.06 -36.17 9.42
CA TRP A 23 -14.55 -37.55 9.43
C TRP A 23 -16.08 -37.61 9.41
N LEU A 24 -16.77 -36.78 10.19
CA LEU A 24 -18.24 -36.71 10.19
C LEU A 24 -18.79 -36.22 8.85
N GLY A 25 -18.07 -35.33 8.15
CA GLY A 25 -18.42 -34.81 6.84
C GLY A 25 -18.68 -35.88 5.78
N ASP A 26 -17.98 -37.01 5.88
CA ASP A 26 -18.12 -38.15 4.98
C ASP A 26 -19.23 -39.13 5.42
N LYS A 27 -19.64 -39.09 6.69
CA LYS A 27 -20.58 -40.05 7.29
C LYS A 27 -22.00 -39.54 7.39
N LEU A 28 -22.19 -38.23 7.45
CA LEU A 28 -23.47 -37.60 7.72
C LEU A 28 -24.03 -36.90 6.47
N ASP A 29 -25.35 -36.86 6.38
CA ASP A 29 -26.05 -36.05 5.38
C ASP A 29 -25.92 -34.54 5.70
N ALA A 30 -26.26 -33.71 4.71
CA ALA A 30 -26.10 -32.26 4.81
C ALA A 30 -26.91 -31.64 5.97
N ALA A 31 -28.09 -32.18 6.28
CA ALA A 31 -28.95 -31.64 7.33
C ALA A 31 -28.37 -31.92 8.74
N LYS A 32 -27.90 -33.14 8.97
CA LYS A 32 -27.23 -33.51 10.23
C LYS A 32 -25.91 -32.77 10.41
N LEU A 33 -25.14 -32.61 9.33
CA LEU A 33 -23.91 -31.82 9.37
C LEU A 33 -24.18 -30.36 9.72
N ALA A 34 -25.18 -29.73 9.10
CA ALA A 34 -25.54 -28.35 9.39
C ALA A 34 -25.92 -28.13 10.88
N LEU A 35 -26.59 -29.11 11.50
CA LEU A 35 -26.90 -29.06 12.93
C LEU A 35 -25.64 -29.11 13.81
N ILE A 36 -24.68 -29.99 13.49
CA ILE A 36 -23.41 -30.07 14.24
C ILE A 36 -22.59 -28.79 14.03
N MET A 37 -22.55 -28.28 12.80
CA MET A 37 -21.81 -27.05 12.48
C MET A 37 -22.41 -25.83 13.19
N SER A 38 -23.73 -25.71 13.31
CA SER A 38 -24.34 -24.57 14.01
C SER A 38 -23.96 -24.49 15.49
N VAL A 39 -23.73 -25.64 16.13
CA VAL A 39 -23.21 -25.71 17.50
C VAL A 39 -21.71 -25.44 17.51
N ALA A 40 -20.96 -26.02 16.57
CA ALA A 40 -19.51 -25.83 16.47
C ALA A 40 -19.15 -24.34 16.28
N ASP A 41 -19.91 -23.59 15.49
CA ASP A 41 -19.75 -22.15 15.24
C ASP A 41 -19.80 -21.31 16.54
N LEU A 42 -20.48 -21.77 17.59
CA LEU A 42 -20.59 -21.05 18.87
C LEU A 42 -19.30 -21.15 19.71
N TYR A 43 -18.53 -22.22 19.53
CA TYR A 43 -17.41 -22.56 20.43
C TYR A 43 -16.06 -22.61 19.71
N TYR A 44 -16.05 -22.86 18.41
CA TYR A 44 -14.84 -22.97 17.62
C TYR A 44 -14.50 -21.63 16.95
N LYS A 45 -13.50 -20.93 17.51
CA LYS A 45 -12.94 -19.73 16.88
C LYS A 45 -11.78 -20.13 15.95
N PRO A 46 -11.91 -19.90 14.62
CA PRO A 46 -10.88 -20.29 13.68
C PRO A 46 -9.60 -19.50 13.89
N VAL A 47 -8.44 -20.11 13.63
CA VAL A 47 -7.13 -19.47 13.63
C VAL A 47 -6.44 -19.74 12.31
N SER A 48 -6.27 -18.70 11.49
CA SER A 48 -5.92 -18.77 10.06
C SER A 48 -4.85 -19.79 9.70
N GLN A 49 -3.62 -19.51 10.10
CA GLN A 49 -2.44 -20.29 9.74
C GLN A 49 -2.52 -21.69 10.35
N GLU A 50 -2.96 -21.77 11.61
CA GLU A 50 -2.94 -23.03 12.34
C GLU A 50 -4.01 -24.00 11.84
N ASP A 51 -5.23 -23.53 11.59
CA ASP A 51 -6.32 -24.36 11.09
C ASP A 51 -6.05 -24.77 9.65
N GLU A 52 -5.53 -23.87 8.80
CA GLU A 52 -5.09 -24.24 7.45
C GLU A 52 -4.00 -25.30 7.46
N ASP A 53 -2.97 -25.14 8.29
CA ASP A 53 -1.87 -26.10 8.41
C ASP A 53 -2.38 -27.47 8.87
N ILE A 54 -3.27 -27.48 9.88
CA ILE A 54 -3.88 -28.71 10.39
C ILE A 54 -4.74 -29.37 9.30
N ILE A 55 -5.57 -28.61 8.59
CA ILE A 55 -6.41 -29.15 7.51
C ILE A 55 -5.54 -29.72 6.39
N ARG A 56 -4.46 -29.05 6.00
CA ARG A 56 -3.49 -29.55 5.01
C ARG A 56 -2.84 -30.85 5.48
N GLN A 57 -2.47 -30.94 6.76
CA GLN A 57 -1.93 -32.17 7.34
C GLN A 57 -2.97 -33.31 7.30
N LEU A 58 -4.20 -33.05 7.73
CA LEU A 58 -5.28 -34.04 7.74
C LEU A 58 -5.65 -34.50 6.32
N HIS A 59 -5.61 -33.60 5.33
CA HIS A 59 -5.76 -33.94 3.92
C HIS A 59 -4.64 -34.87 3.43
N ALA A 60 -3.38 -34.62 3.83
CA ALA A 60 -2.26 -35.50 3.53
C ALA A 60 -2.40 -36.88 4.20
N GLU A 61 -3.08 -36.95 5.35
CA GLU A 61 -3.47 -38.20 6.03
C GLU A 61 -4.69 -38.90 5.39
N GLY A 62 -5.22 -38.36 4.30
CA GLY A 62 -6.31 -38.98 3.52
C GLY A 62 -7.73 -38.60 3.95
N LEU A 63 -7.89 -37.69 4.93
CA LEU A 63 -9.21 -37.13 5.27
C LEU A 63 -9.59 -36.10 4.20
N GLN A 64 -10.50 -36.47 3.30
CA GLN A 64 -11.04 -35.55 2.30
C GLN A 64 -12.37 -35.01 2.82
N GLY A 65 -12.63 -33.70 2.67
CA GLY A 65 -13.87 -33.11 3.19
C GLY A 65 -13.82 -31.61 3.46
N GLY A 66 -12.64 -30.98 3.40
CA GLY A 66 -12.43 -29.57 3.75
C GLY A 66 -13.38 -28.59 3.04
N ARG A 67 -13.72 -28.84 1.76
CA ARG A 67 -14.67 -28.00 1.01
C ARG A 67 -16.07 -27.99 1.61
N LYS A 68 -16.60 -29.15 2.00
CA LYS A 68 -17.95 -29.27 2.56
C LYS A 68 -18.05 -28.59 3.93
N ILE A 69 -16.98 -28.65 4.73
CA ILE A 69 -16.93 -27.97 6.03
C ILE A 69 -16.80 -26.46 5.85
N MET A 70 -15.95 -25.99 4.93
CA MET A 70 -15.84 -24.56 4.59
C MET A 70 -17.17 -23.97 4.09
N GLU A 71 -17.96 -24.75 3.34
CA GLU A 71 -19.30 -24.35 2.87
C GLU A 71 -20.34 -24.32 4.01
N LEU A 72 -20.23 -25.22 4.98
CA LEU A 72 -21.21 -25.40 6.05
C LEU A 72 -20.91 -24.60 7.34
N MET A 73 -19.74 -23.97 7.45
CA MET A 73 -19.34 -23.14 8.58
C MET A 73 -19.35 -21.64 8.19
N PRO A 74 -20.44 -20.90 8.44
CA PRO A 74 -20.52 -19.46 8.21
C PRO A 74 -19.39 -18.66 8.85
N ALA A 75 -18.84 -19.10 9.99
CA ALA A 75 -17.69 -18.46 10.64
C ALA A 75 -16.43 -18.49 9.76
N TRP A 76 -16.13 -19.63 9.10
CA TRP A 76 -14.96 -19.76 8.22
C TRP A 76 -15.11 -18.94 6.94
N LYS A 77 -16.31 -18.92 6.37
CA LYS A 77 -16.62 -18.08 5.20
C LYS A 77 -16.49 -16.59 5.50
N ARG A 78 -17.01 -16.14 6.65
CA ARG A 78 -16.84 -14.75 7.12
C ARG A 78 -15.37 -14.42 7.36
N TRP A 79 -14.66 -15.31 8.04
CA TRP A 79 -13.24 -15.13 8.34
C TRP A 79 -12.38 -15.03 7.07
N GLY A 80 -12.53 -15.95 6.11
CA GLY A 80 -11.79 -15.89 4.84
C GLY A 80 -12.12 -14.65 4.01
N TYR A 81 -13.35 -14.15 4.11
CA TYR A 81 -13.74 -12.88 3.49
C TYR A 81 -13.10 -11.67 4.19
N GLU A 82 -13.11 -11.64 5.52
CA GLU A 82 -12.49 -10.58 6.33
C GLU A 82 -10.97 -10.52 6.13
N GLU A 83 -10.27 -11.66 6.15
CA GLU A 83 -8.83 -11.72 5.91
C GLU A 83 -8.48 -11.32 4.47
N GLY A 84 -9.28 -11.78 3.49
CA GLY A 84 -9.10 -11.36 2.09
C GLY A 84 -9.28 -9.85 1.91
N LEU A 85 -10.24 -9.26 2.62
CA LEU A 85 -10.47 -7.82 2.62
C LEU A 85 -9.32 -7.05 3.29
N GLU A 86 -8.85 -7.53 4.44
CA GLU A 86 -7.73 -6.93 5.19
C GLU A 86 -6.45 -6.94 4.34
N LYS A 87 -6.07 -8.10 3.80
CA LYS A 87 -4.91 -8.23 2.89
C LYS A 87 -5.05 -7.35 1.65
N GLY A 88 -6.25 -7.31 1.06
CA GLY A 88 -6.51 -6.49 -0.13
C GLY A 88 -6.39 -4.99 0.17
N LEU A 89 -6.86 -4.54 1.34
CA LEU A 89 -6.72 -3.15 1.78
C LEU A 89 -5.28 -2.78 2.08
N GLU A 90 -4.55 -3.64 2.79
CA GLU A 90 -3.14 -3.42 3.12
C GLU A 90 -2.29 -3.32 1.85
N GLN A 91 -2.41 -4.28 0.94
CA GLN A 91 -1.71 -4.28 -0.35
C GLN A 91 -2.10 -3.08 -1.21
N GLY A 92 -3.39 -2.75 -1.26
CA GLY A 92 -3.89 -1.60 -2.02
C GLY A 92 -3.36 -0.27 -1.48
N MET A 93 -3.28 -0.13 -0.16
CA MET A 93 -2.75 1.07 0.50
C MET A 93 -1.25 1.20 0.28
N GLU A 94 -0.49 0.12 0.47
CA GLU A 94 0.97 0.11 0.25
C GLU A 94 1.31 0.50 -1.19
N GLN A 95 0.69 -0.16 -2.18
CA GLN A 95 0.89 0.17 -3.59
C GLN A 95 0.43 1.59 -3.94
N GLY A 96 -0.65 2.07 -3.31
CA GLY A 96 -1.17 3.42 -3.52
C GLY A 96 -0.20 4.49 -3.00
N ILE A 97 0.37 4.28 -1.82
CA ILE A 97 1.35 5.18 -1.21
C ILE A 97 2.65 5.19 -2.02
N GLU A 98 3.18 4.02 -2.38
CA GLU A 98 4.41 3.90 -3.16
C GLU A 98 4.30 4.63 -4.50
N LYS A 99 3.26 4.32 -5.29
CA LYS A 99 3.02 4.98 -6.59
C LYS A 99 2.74 6.47 -6.45
N GLY A 100 2.05 6.87 -5.38
CA GLY A 100 1.75 8.27 -5.10
C GLY A 100 3.02 9.07 -4.77
N MET A 101 3.89 8.50 -3.94
CA MET A 101 5.14 9.11 -3.51
C MET A 101 6.13 9.21 -4.66
N GLU A 102 6.31 8.15 -5.45
CA GLU A 102 7.19 8.13 -6.62
C GLU A 102 6.80 9.22 -7.63
N LYS A 103 5.52 9.26 -8.04
CA LYS A 103 5.01 10.28 -8.97
C LYS A 103 5.09 11.69 -8.39
N GLY A 104 4.87 11.84 -7.08
CA GLY A 104 4.96 13.12 -6.39
C GLY A 104 6.39 13.66 -6.36
N LEU A 105 7.34 12.79 -6.05
CA LEU A 105 8.77 13.11 -6.00
C LEU A 105 9.30 13.49 -7.38
N GLU A 106 9.01 12.68 -8.40
CA GLU A 106 9.46 12.92 -9.77
C GLU A 106 8.98 14.28 -10.29
N LYS A 107 7.66 14.54 -10.20
CA LYS A 107 7.08 15.82 -10.61
C LYS A 107 7.58 16.99 -9.78
N GLY A 108 7.82 16.78 -8.48
CA GLY A 108 8.35 17.80 -7.58
C GLY A 108 9.78 18.17 -7.95
N MET A 109 10.62 17.18 -8.20
CA MET A 109 12.03 17.34 -8.56
C MET A 109 12.18 17.99 -9.94
N GLU A 110 11.43 17.54 -10.94
CA GLU A 110 11.44 18.14 -12.28
C GLU A 110 11.07 19.62 -12.25
N LYS A 111 9.94 19.96 -11.62
CA LYS A 111 9.51 21.37 -11.47
C LYS A 111 10.48 22.20 -10.63
N GLY A 112 11.06 21.60 -9.59
CA GLY A 112 12.05 22.26 -8.74
C GLY A 112 13.32 22.58 -9.51
N MET A 113 13.82 21.63 -10.29
CA MET A 113 15.03 21.77 -11.09
C MET A 113 14.84 22.78 -12.23
N GLU A 114 13.70 22.73 -12.93
CA GLU A 114 13.38 23.69 -14.00
C GLU A 114 13.31 25.13 -13.44
N LYS A 115 12.59 25.34 -12.33
CA LYS A 115 12.51 26.65 -11.68
C LYS A 115 13.87 27.12 -11.17
N GLY A 116 14.64 26.23 -10.56
CA GLY A 116 15.98 26.55 -10.06
C GLY A 116 16.93 26.95 -11.17
N LEU A 117 16.92 26.23 -12.29
CA LEU A 117 17.72 26.54 -13.47
C LEU A 117 17.30 27.89 -14.08
N GLU A 118 16.00 28.14 -14.24
CA GLU A 118 15.50 29.40 -14.78
C GLU A 118 15.90 30.58 -13.88
N GLN A 119 15.76 30.44 -12.56
CA GLN A 119 16.19 31.45 -11.59
C GLN A 119 17.71 31.67 -11.62
N GLY A 120 18.49 30.60 -11.76
CA GLY A 120 19.94 30.66 -11.92
C GLY A 120 20.35 31.44 -13.16
N ILE A 121 19.79 31.08 -14.33
CA ILE A 121 20.05 31.77 -15.61
C ILE A 121 19.67 33.25 -15.51
N ARG A 122 18.52 33.58 -14.93
CA ARG A 122 18.09 34.97 -14.72
C ARG A 122 19.04 35.74 -13.80
N THR A 123 19.55 35.09 -12.76
CA THR A 123 20.50 35.70 -11.82
C THR A 123 21.84 36.00 -12.49
N VAL A 124 22.36 35.05 -13.27
CA VAL A 124 23.57 35.25 -14.09
C VAL A 124 23.37 36.40 -15.07
N ALA A 125 22.23 36.43 -15.78
CA ALA A 125 21.92 37.52 -16.72
C ALA A 125 21.90 38.89 -16.04
N ARG A 126 21.26 39.02 -14.86
CA ARG A 126 21.24 40.28 -14.09
C ARG A 126 22.65 40.73 -13.70
N ASN A 127 23.48 39.80 -13.22
CA ASN A 127 24.85 40.13 -12.83
C ASN A 127 25.67 40.61 -14.04
N LEU A 128 25.52 39.97 -15.20
CA LEU A 128 26.19 40.40 -16.43
C LEU A 128 25.72 41.78 -16.91
N ILE A 129 24.42 42.08 -16.82
CA ILE A 129 23.87 43.42 -17.13
C ILE A 129 24.48 44.47 -16.19
N ALA A 130 24.54 44.19 -14.89
CA ALA A 130 25.11 45.10 -13.90
C ALA A 130 26.61 45.35 -14.10
N MET A 131 27.33 44.39 -14.67
CA MET A 131 28.75 44.52 -15.07
C MET A 131 28.94 45.28 -16.38
N GLY A 132 27.87 45.72 -17.05
CA GLY A 132 27.94 46.47 -18.31
C GLY A 132 28.27 45.61 -19.53
N ILE A 133 28.06 44.29 -19.46
CA ILE A 133 28.26 43.39 -20.60
C ILE A 133 27.17 43.67 -21.66
N ASP A 134 27.57 43.59 -22.94
CA ASP A 134 26.68 43.80 -24.08
C ASP A 134 25.59 42.71 -24.20
N ASP A 135 24.39 43.12 -24.60
CA ASP A 135 23.22 42.24 -24.70
C ASP A 135 23.46 41.04 -25.63
N ALA A 136 24.21 41.20 -26.73
CA ALA A 136 24.50 40.10 -27.64
C ALA A 136 25.38 39.03 -26.98
N ALA A 137 26.32 39.44 -26.12
CA ALA A 137 27.15 38.51 -25.36
C ALA A 137 26.35 37.80 -24.26
N ILE A 138 25.42 38.51 -23.60
CA ILE A 138 24.54 37.93 -22.57
C ILE A 138 23.57 36.91 -23.17
N ILE A 139 22.96 37.23 -24.32
CA ILE A 139 22.08 36.30 -25.05
C ILE A 139 22.85 35.02 -25.39
N LYS A 140 24.08 35.14 -25.90
CA LYS A 140 24.92 33.99 -26.26
C LYS A 140 25.32 33.16 -25.03
N ALA A 141 25.58 33.79 -23.89
CA ALA A 141 26.04 33.12 -22.67
C ALA A 141 24.90 32.46 -21.87
N THR A 142 23.71 33.06 -21.87
CA THR A 142 22.57 32.65 -21.02
C THR A 142 21.47 31.92 -21.78
N GLY A 143 21.46 32.01 -23.12
CA GLY A 143 20.42 31.44 -23.98
C GLY A 143 19.06 32.14 -23.87
N LEU A 144 18.99 33.27 -23.14
CA LEU A 144 17.75 34.04 -22.99
C LEU A 144 17.38 34.79 -24.27
N SER A 145 16.08 34.97 -24.49
CA SER A 145 15.61 35.79 -25.62
C SER A 145 15.95 37.27 -25.43
N PRO A 146 16.11 38.04 -26.53
CA PRO A 146 16.34 39.48 -26.46
C PRO A 146 15.28 40.22 -25.63
N ASP A 147 14.01 39.81 -25.73
CA ASP A 147 12.90 40.40 -24.96
C ASP A 147 13.03 40.19 -23.46
N LYS A 148 13.54 39.02 -23.05
CA LYS A 148 13.77 38.70 -21.64
C LYS A 148 14.90 39.55 -21.07
N ILE A 149 15.97 39.75 -21.83
CA ILE A 149 17.09 40.62 -21.46
C ILE A 149 16.63 42.08 -21.35
N ARG A 150 15.87 42.59 -22.33
CA ARG A 150 15.29 43.95 -22.27
C ARG A 150 14.39 44.15 -21.05
N SER A 151 13.55 43.16 -20.76
CA SER A 151 12.68 43.20 -19.58
C SER A 151 13.47 43.19 -18.27
N LEU A 152 14.52 42.37 -18.18
CA LEU A 152 15.40 42.33 -17.01
C LEU A 152 16.18 43.63 -16.81
N ARG A 153 16.65 44.25 -17.89
CA ARG A 153 17.35 45.54 -17.86
C ARG A 153 16.42 46.66 -17.36
N LYS A 154 15.21 46.74 -17.90
CA LYS A 154 14.20 47.69 -17.45
C LYS A 154 13.87 47.53 -15.95
N LEU A 155 13.70 46.29 -15.48
CA LEU A 155 13.47 46.03 -14.05
C LEU A 155 14.63 46.50 -13.16
N LEU A 156 15.88 46.30 -13.60
CA LEU A 156 17.05 46.76 -12.84
C LEU A 156 17.20 48.28 -12.86
N GLU A 157 16.83 48.95 -13.95
CA GLU A 157 16.80 50.43 -14.05
C GLU A 157 15.69 51.03 -13.17
N ASP A 158 14.53 50.38 -13.11
CA ASP A 158 13.41 50.75 -12.23
C ASP A 158 13.80 50.57 -10.74
N ASP A 159 14.47 49.46 -10.39
CA ASP A 159 14.98 49.20 -9.03
C ASP A 159 16.08 50.20 -8.63
N ALA A 160 16.97 50.59 -9.56
CA ALA A 160 18.03 51.56 -9.30
C ALA A 160 17.54 53.02 -9.23
N SER A 161 16.39 53.33 -9.85
CA SER A 161 15.80 54.68 -9.86
C SER A 161 14.83 54.95 -8.71
N GLY A 162 14.59 53.97 -7.82
CA GLY A 162 13.87 54.16 -6.55
C GLY A 162 12.41 54.56 -6.70
N ARG A 163 11.76 54.30 -7.84
CA ARG A 163 10.33 54.56 -8.02
C ARG A 163 9.53 53.29 -7.72
N PRO A 164 8.75 53.25 -6.61
CA PRO A 164 7.83 52.14 -6.39
C PRO A 164 6.68 52.23 -7.41
N ASN A 165 6.26 51.06 -7.88
CA ASN A 165 5.03 50.85 -8.66
C ASN A 165 3.79 51.14 -7.81
#